data_AF-A0A9D5CTI4-F1
#
_entry.id   AF-A0A9D5CTI4-F1
#
_cell.length_a   1.000
_cell.length_b   1.000
_cell.length_c   1.000
_cell.angle_alpha   90.00
_cell.angle_beta   90.00
_cell.angle_gamma   90.00
#
_symmetry.space_group_name_H-M   'P 1'
#
loop_
_entity.id
_entity.type
_entity.pdbx_description
1 polymer ?
#
loop_
_entity_poly.entity_id
_entity_poly.type
_entity_poly.pdbx_seq_one_letter_code
_entity_poly.pdbx_strand_id
1 'polypeptide(L)'
;MECLQNWPEPIIHVQSIADSGAATVPDRYIKPISDRPEIGKSTTVLDQQSIPVINLAAFSETGDIDHEHACNATLMQEISVACRDWGFFQVVNHGVSPELMKRTRETWRAFFHLPMEQKHKYVNTPKTYEGYGSRLGVEQGAILDWGDYYFLNFLPWSLKNQDKWPCLPETLRETVEEYGREVVELCEKVIKVVSRSLGLEGDYVKRVFGGEGVGVSMRANYYPRCPQPELTLGLSAHSRIPAESRCCSPTIEFRVFRYARMVLGSQFSLFPMPSLLTLRPNSGQPL
;
A
#
# COMPACT_ATOMS: atom_id res chain seq x y z
N MET A 1 3.82 -14.67 23.68
CA MET A 1 3.91 -15.43 22.41
C MET A 1 5.33 -15.28 21.91
N GLU A 2 6.05 -16.38 21.70
CA GLU A 2 7.37 -16.32 21.06
C GLU A 2 7.20 -15.80 19.62
N CYS A 3 7.94 -14.76 19.26
CA CYS A 3 7.96 -14.28 17.88
C CYS A 3 8.60 -15.36 17.00
N LEU A 4 7.86 -15.83 15.98
CA LEU A 4 8.37 -16.79 15.01
C LEU A 4 9.66 -16.27 14.38
N GLN A 5 10.72 -17.07 14.47
CA GLN A 5 12.01 -16.73 13.88
C GLN A 5 12.08 -17.12 12.39
N ASN A 6 11.39 -18.20 12.01
CA ASN A 6 11.37 -18.76 10.68
C ASN A 6 9.93 -18.96 10.18
N TRP A 7 9.77 -18.94 8.86
CA TRP A 7 8.50 -19.27 8.22
C TRP A 7 8.13 -20.73 8.55
N PRO A 8 6.82 -21.03 8.73
CA PRO A 8 6.38 -22.41 9.03
C PRO A 8 6.60 -23.36 7.84
N GLU A 9 6.81 -22.82 6.64
CA GLU A 9 7.01 -23.57 5.40
C GLU A 9 7.99 -22.81 4.48
N PRO A 10 8.70 -23.52 3.59
CA PRO A 10 9.56 -22.88 2.60
C PRO A 10 8.81 -21.85 1.76
N ILE A 11 9.44 -20.69 1.54
CA ILE A 11 8.89 -19.64 0.70
C ILE A 11 9.16 -20.00 -0.76
N ILE A 12 8.10 -20.20 -1.53
CA ILE A 12 8.18 -20.32 -2.97
C ILE A 12 7.74 -18.98 -3.57
N HIS A 13 8.62 -18.34 -4.31
CA HIS A 13 8.33 -17.07 -4.99
C HIS A 13 7.41 -17.31 -6.18
N VAL A 14 6.32 -16.53 -6.26
CA VAL A 14 5.33 -16.68 -7.34
C VAL A 14 5.98 -16.44 -8.70
N GLN A 15 6.94 -15.52 -8.77
CA GLN A 15 7.70 -15.29 -9.99
C GLN A 15 8.47 -16.53 -10.45
N SER A 16 9.08 -17.31 -9.55
CA SER A 16 9.76 -18.55 -9.94
C SER A 16 8.80 -19.59 -10.51
N ILE A 17 7.57 -19.67 -9.97
CA ILE A 17 6.53 -20.55 -10.50
C ILE A 17 6.11 -20.09 -11.89
N ALA A 18 5.86 -18.80 -12.07
CA ALA A 18 5.47 -18.23 -13.36
C ALA A 18 6.55 -18.40 -14.44
N ASP A 19 7.82 -18.18 -14.08
CA ASP A 19 8.96 -18.28 -14.99
C ASP A 19 9.28 -19.74 -15.38
N SER A 20 8.81 -20.73 -14.60
CA SER A 20 8.96 -22.16 -14.93
C SER A 20 8.11 -22.63 -16.12
N GLY A 21 7.16 -21.81 -16.58
CA GLY A 21 6.23 -22.18 -17.65
C GLY A 21 5.13 -23.14 -17.23
N ALA A 22 4.83 -23.24 -15.93
CA ALA A 22 3.76 -24.09 -15.41
C ALA A 22 2.41 -23.77 -16.08
N ALA A 23 1.71 -24.81 -16.55
CA ALA A 23 0.41 -24.68 -17.20
C ALA A 23 -0.76 -24.49 -16.21
N THR A 24 -0.54 -24.82 -14.93
CA THR A 24 -1.56 -24.76 -13.88
C THR A 24 -1.03 -24.06 -12.63
N VAL A 25 -1.91 -23.41 -11.89
CA VAL A 25 -1.56 -22.85 -10.57
C VAL A 25 -1.53 -23.98 -9.54
N PRO A 26 -0.57 -23.99 -8.58
CA PRO A 26 -0.59 -24.96 -7.48
C PRO A 26 -1.81 -24.78 -6.58
N ASP A 27 -2.28 -25.87 -5.97
CA ASP A 27 -3.52 -25.90 -5.16
C ASP A 27 -3.60 -24.81 -4.09
N ARG A 28 -2.46 -24.45 -3.50
CA ARG A 28 -2.39 -23.39 -2.47
C ARG A 28 -2.77 -22.00 -2.96
N TYR A 29 -2.72 -21.75 -4.26
CA TYR A 29 -3.10 -20.47 -4.86
C TYR A 29 -4.54 -20.49 -5.40
N ILE A 30 -5.21 -21.64 -5.37
CA ILE A 30 -6.62 -21.77 -5.77
C ILE A 30 -7.51 -21.24 -4.65
N LYS A 31 -8.25 -20.19 -4.94
CA LYS A 31 -9.20 -19.59 -4.01
C LYS A 31 -10.45 -20.46 -3.84
N PRO A 32 -11.08 -20.43 -2.65
CA PRO A 32 -12.42 -20.97 -2.46
C PRO A 32 -13.37 -20.41 -3.50
N ILE A 33 -14.40 -21.16 -3.89
CA ILE A 33 -15.32 -20.76 -4.96
C ILE A 33 -15.94 -19.37 -4.69
N SER A 34 -16.23 -19.05 -3.42
CA SER A 34 -16.76 -17.76 -2.98
C SER A 34 -15.82 -16.58 -3.22
N ASP A 35 -14.51 -16.83 -3.28
CA ASP A 35 -13.48 -15.79 -3.30
C ASP A 35 -12.79 -15.70 -4.66
N ARG A 36 -13.21 -16.51 -5.64
CA ARG A 36 -12.67 -16.48 -6.99
C ARG A 36 -13.11 -15.21 -7.72
N PRO A 37 -12.25 -14.63 -8.57
CA PRO A 37 -12.61 -13.45 -9.34
C PRO A 37 -13.77 -13.76 -10.31
N GLU A 38 -14.76 -12.88 -10.33
CA GLU A 38 -15.88 -12.94 -11.27
C GLU A 38 -15.46 -12.41 -12.65
N ILE A 39 -14.70 -13.21 -13.41
CA ILE A 39 -14.24 -12.84 -14.75
C ILE A 39 -15.44 -12.84 -15.72
N GLY A 40 -15.74 -11.68 -16.31
CA GLY A 40 -16.76 -11.54 -17.37
C GLY A 40 -18.12 -11.03 -16.93
N LYS A 41 -18.39 -10.86 -15.63
CA LYS A 41 -19.55 -10.09 -15.17
C LYS A 41 -19.21 -8.60 -15.27
N SER A 42 -19.67 -7.96 -16.34
CA SER A 42 -19.67 -6.50 -16.41
C SER A 42 -20.62 -6.00 -15.33
N THR A 43 -20.09 -5.49 -14.21
CA THR A 43 -20.87 -4.78 -13.20
C THR A 43 -21.34 -3.45 -13.79
N THR A 44 -22.38 -3.51 -14.62
CA THR A 44 -23.05 -2.35 -15.23
C THR A 44 -23.65 -1.36 -14.22
N VAL A 45 -23.65 -1.71 -12.93
CA VAL A 45 -24.25 -0.91 -11.85
C VAL A 45 -23.22 -0.03 -11.11
N LEU A 46 -21.92 -0.38 -11.13
CA LEU A 46 -20.86 0.43 -10.47
C LEU A 46 -20.25 1.51 -11.39
N ASP A 47 -20.56 1.48 -12.70
CA ASP A 47 -20.00 2.40 -13.70
C ASP A 47 -20.44 3.87 -13.55
N GLN A 48 -21.34 4.20 -12.62
CA GLN A 48 -21.84 5.57 -12.43
C GLN A 48 -21.25 6.32 -11.23
N GLN A 49 -20.51 5.66 -10.35
CA GLN A 49 -19.89 6.32 -9.19
C GLN A 49 -18.36 6.26 -9.32
N SER A 50 -17.76 7.39 -9.69
CA SER A 50 -16.31 7.56 -9.70
C SER A 50 -15.79 7.80 -8.28
N ILE A 51 -14.65 7.17 -7.95
CA ILE A 51 -13.93 7.43 -6.69
C ILE A 51 -13.71 8.94 -6.53
N PRO A 52 -13.99 9.54 -5.36
CA PRO A 52 -13.77 10.97 -5.12
C PRO A 52 -12.33 11.38 -5.43
N VAL A 53 -12.16 12.53 -6.07
CA VAL A 53 -10.84 13.12 -6.41
C VAL A 53 -10.72 14.45 -5.68
N ILE A 54 -9.72 14.55 -4.81
CA ILE A 54 -9.47 15.69 -3.92
C ILE A 54 -8.25 16.45 -4.43
N ASN A 55 -8.37 17.77 -4.58
CA ASN A 55 -7.26 18.62 -5.02
C ASN A 55 -6.53 19.26 -3.83
N LEU A 56 -5.30 18.82 -3.55
CA LEU A 56 -4.52 19.35 -2.44
C LEU A 56 -3.80 20.69 -2.71
N ALA A 57 -3.81 21.18 -3.96
CA ALA A 57 -3.28 22.52 -4.24
C ALA A 57 -4.12 23.62 -3.55
N ALA A 58 -5.40 23.33 -3.25
CA ALA A 58 -6.29 24.25 -2.54
C ALA A 58 -5.90 24.40 -1.05
N PHE A 59 -5.08 23.50 -0.51
CA PHE A 59 -4.60 23.59 0.87
C PHE A 59 -3.39 24.51 0.96
N SER A 60 -3.61 25.71 1.49
CA SER A 60 -2.57 26.69 1.84
C SER A 60 -2.55 26.91 3.35
N GLU A 61 -1.35 27.03 3.92
CA GLU A 61 -1.12 27.44 5.31
C GLU A 61 -0.62 28.90 5.40
N THR A 62 -0.43 29.58 4.27
CA THR A 62 0.27 30.87 4.19
C THR A 62 -0.51 31.89 3.34
N GLY A 63 -1.84 31.86 3.39
CA GLY A 63 -2.71 32.71 2.56
C GLY A 63 -3.26 33.94 3.27
N ASP A 64 -3.91 34.81 2.50
CA ASP A 64 -4.77 35.87 3.04
C ASP A 64 -5.96 35.22 3.77
N ILE A 65 -6.24 35.65 5.01
CA ILE A 65 -7.03 34.90 6.01
C ILE A 65 -8.41 34.51 5.46
N ASP A 66 -9.09 35.42 4.76
CA ASP A 66 -10.45 35.21 4.27
C ASP A 66 -10.51 34.23 3.08
N HIS A 67 -9.53 34.29 2.17
CA HIS A 67 -9.46 33.38 1.02
C HIS A 67 -8.95 31.98 1.45
N GLU A 68 -8.08 31.93 2.46
CA GLU A 68 -7.64 30.69 3.10
C GLU A 68 -8.82 29.95 3.73
N HIS A 69 -9.67 30.64 4.51
CA HIS A 69 -10.81 30.03 5.18
C HIS A 69 -11.83 29.40 4.21
N ALA A 70 -12.15 30.07 3.09
CA ALA A 70 -13.15 29.59 2.14
C ALA A 70 -12.67 28.37 1.30
N CYS A 71 -11.43 28.42 0.79
CA CYS A 71 -10.85 27.29 0.04
C CYS A 71 -10.63 26.06 0.93
N ASN A 72 -10.14 26.28 2.15
CA ASN A 72 -9.92 25.20 3.11
C ASN A 72 -11.26 24.58 3.56
N ALA A 73 -12.35 25.36 3.70
CA ALA A 73 -13.66 24.84 4.07
C ALA A 73 -14.24 23.89 3.00
N THR A 74 -14.15 24.25 1.72
CA THR A 74 -14.60 23.38 0.62
C THR A 74 -13.81 22.07 0.60
N LEU A 75 -12.48 22.15 0.68
CA LEU A 75 -11.60 20.97 0.73
C LEU A 75 -11.91 20.06 1.92
N MET A 76 -12.11 20.65 3.10
CA MET A 76 -12.49 19.90 4.31
C MET A 76 -13.82 19.17 4.12
N GLN A 77 -14.81 19.82 3.50
CA GLN A 77 -16.11 19.21 3.23
C GLN A 77 -15.99 18.04 2.24
N GLU A 78 -15.23 18.19 1.15
CA GLU A 78 -15.00 17.13 0.17
C GLU A 78 -14.33 15.90 0.81
N ILE A 79 -13.32 16.12 1.66
CA ILE A 79 -12.62 15.05 2.39
C ILE A 79 -13.57 14.39 3.41
N SER A 80 -14.38 15.16 4.13
CA SER A 80 -15.36 14.63 5.09
C SER A 80 -16.37 13.71 4.40
N VAL A 81 -16.91 14.16 3.26
CA VAL A 81 -17.82 13.37 2.41
C VAL A 81 -17.14 12.10 1.90
N ALA A 82 -15.93 12.19 1.37
CA ALA A 82 -15.21 11.04 0.85
C ALA A 82 -14.86 10.02 1.96
N CYS A 83 -14.40 10.47 3.12
CA CYS A 83 -14.12 9.60 4.26
C CYS A 83 -15.39 8.89 4.77
N ARG A 84 -16.52 9.60 4.86
CA ARG A 84 -17.77 9.04 5.39
C ARG A 84 -18.46 8.08 4.41
N ASP A 85 -18.56 8.48 3.15
CA ASP A 85 -19.41 7.77 2.18
C ASP A 85 -18.63 6.69 1.41
N TRP A 86 -17.31 6.87 1.25
CA TRP A 86 -16.44 5.94 0.53
C TRP A 86 -15.41 5.25 1.41
N GLY A 87 -14.89 5.97 2.42
CA GLY A 87 -13.75 5.50 3.22
C GLY A 87 -12.40 5.55 2.49
N PHE A 88 -12.38 6.08 1.25
CA PHE A 88 -11.18 6.28 0.44
C PHE A 88 -11.40 7.36 -0.64
N PHE A 89 -10.31 7.98 -1.09
CA PHE A 89 -10.33 9.01 -2.14
C PHE A 89 -8.96 9.11 -2.84
N GLN A 90 -8.96 9.65 -4.05
CA GLN A 90 -7.75 10.01 -4.79
C GLN A 90 -7.35 11.45 -4.47
N VAL A 91 -6.05 11.73 -4.44
CA VAL A 91 -5.53 13.08 -4.18
C VAL A 91 -4.67 13.65 -5.31
N VAL A 92 -5.13 14.65 -6.06
CA VAL A 92 -4.35 15.31 -7.14
C VAL A 92 -3.63 16.58 -6.66
N ASN A 93 -2.64 17.03 -7.44
CA ASN A 93 -1.79 18.19 -7.12
C ASN A 93 -1.18 18.11 -5.71
N HIS A 94 -0.65 16.94 -5.37
CA HIS A 94 -0.16 16.58 -4.05
C HIS A 94 1.29 17.01 -3.78
N GLY A 95 2.00 17.55 -4.77
CA GLY A 95 3.37 18.06 -4.62
C GLY A 95 4.48 17.07 -4.99
N VAL A 96 4.23 15.76 -4.92
CA VAL A 96 5.23 14.74 -5.31
C VAL A 96 5.49 14.78 -6.82
N SER A 97 6.76 14.92 -7.22
CA SER A 97 7.18 15.03 -8.62
C SER A 97 6.74 13.81 -9.46
N PRO A 98 6.08 14.04 -10.62
CA PRO A 98 5.76 12.98 -11.57
C PRO A 98 7.00 12.21 -12.06
N GLU A 99 8.13 12.91 -12.22
CA GLU A 99 9.41 12.33 -12.62
C GLU A 99 9.95 11.39 -11.55
N LEU A 100 9.90 11.79 -10.27
CA LEU A 100 10.27 10.93 -9.15
C LEU A 100 9.37 9.69 -9.08
N MET A 101 8.05 9.86 -9.19
CA MET A 101 7.10 8.74 -9.23
C MET A 101 7.38 7.80 -10.42
N LYS A 102 7.80 8.33 -11.57
CA LYS A 102 8.22 7.51 -12.72
C LYS A 102 9.50 6.75 -12.42
N ARG A 103 10.56 7.42 -11.96
CA ARG A 103 11.85 6.80 -11.61
C ARG A 103 11.67 5.69 -10.58
N THR A 104 10.90 5.91 -9.52
CA THR A 104 10.63 4.91 -8.47
C THR A 104 9.99 3.64 -9.04
N ARG A 105 9.04 3.77 -9.97
CA ARG A 105 8.45 2.59 -10.63
C ARG A 105 9.44 1.84 -11.48
N GLU A 106 10.27 2.56 -12.23
CA GLU A 106 11.25 1.99 -13.13
C GLU A 106 12.35 1.25 -12.35
N THR A 107 12.83 1.81 -11.23
CA THR A 107 13.84 1.16 -10.38
C THR A 107 13.30 -0.10 -9.72
N TRP A 108 12.09 -0.07 -9.17
CA TRP A 108 11.47 -1.28 -8.62
C TRP A 108 11.15 -2.32 -9.69
N ARG A 109 10.68 -1.90 -10.87
CA ARG A 109 10.49 -2.80 -12.01
C ARG A 109 11.83 -3.49 -12.35
N ALA A 110 12.91 -2.73 -12.44
CA ALA A 110 14.23 -3.29 -12.70
C ALA A 110 14.66 -4.27 -11.59
N PHE A 111 14.42 -3.95 -10.31
CA PHE A 111 14.71 -4.86 -9.20
C PHE A 111 14.01 -6.22 -9.33
N PHE A 112 12.69 -6.23 -9.60
CA PHE A 112 11.95 -7.49 -9.74
C PHE A 112 12.38 -8.32 -10.96
N HIS A 113 12.98 -7.70 -11.99
CA HIS A 113 13.58 -8.42 -13.12
C HIS A 113 15.02 -8.89 -12.86
N LEU A 114 15.62 -8.58 -11.71
CA LEU A 114 16.92 -9.14 -11.36
C LEU A 114 16.83 -10.66 -11.19
N PRO A 115 17.97 -11.38 -11.38
CA PRO A 115 18.06 -12.80 -11.07
C PRO A 115 17.62 -13.10 -9.63
N MET A 116 17.02 -14.28 -9.41
CA MET A 116 16.50 -14.66 -8.09
C MET A 116 17.58 -14.64 -7.02
N GLU A 117 18.82 -14.99 -7.34
CA GLU A 117 19.97 -14.97 -6.43
C GLU A 117 20.24 -13.57 -5.86
N GLN A 118 20.01 -12.52 -6.66
CA GLN A 118 20.16 -11.14 -6.21
C GLN A 118 19.02 -10.71 -5.30
N LYS A 119 17.78 -11.11 -5.62
CA LYS A 119 16.58 -10.80 -4.81
C LYS A 119 16.59 -11.57 -3.48
N HIS A 120 17.11 -12.79 -3.48
CA HIS A 120 17.16 -13.64 -2.29
C HIS A 120 18.05 -13.09 -1.16
N LYS A 121 19.00 -12.20 -1.47
CA LYS A 121 19.80 -11.48 -0.46
C LYS A 121 18.92 -10.68 0.50
N TYR A 122 17.70 -10.35 0.07
CA TYR A 122 16.78 -9.50 0.81
C TYR A 122 15.55 -10.25 1.34
N VAL A 123 15.52 -11.59 1.34
CA VAL A 123 14.32 -12.33 1.82
C VAL A 123 13.95 -11.91 3.24
N ASN A 124 12.66 -11.70 3.47
CA ASN A 124 12.13 -11.31 4.76
C ASN A 124 11.94 -12.50 5.73
N THR A 125 11.65 -12.18 6.98
CA THR A 125 11.33 -13.16 8.03
C THR A 125 9.96 -12.84 8.62
N PRO A 126 9.28 -13.80 9.26
CA PRO A 126 8.01 -13.52 9.94
C PRO A 126 8.15 -12.58 11.14
N LYS A 127 9.39 -12.27 11.58
CA LYS A 127 9.68 -11.32 12.65
C LYS A 127 9.45 -9.87 12.23
N THR A 128 9.92 -9.47 11.04
CA THR A 128 9.91 -8.06 10.61
C THR A 128 9.13 -7.81 9.34
N TYR A 129 8.88 -8.84 8.52
CA TYR A 129 8.34 -8.76 7.16
C TYR A 129 9.11 -7.86 6.17
N GLU A 130 10.07 -7.06 6.64
CA GLU A 130 10.94 -6.19 5.86
C GLU A 130 11.87 -6.98 4.94
N GLY A 131 11.88 -6.59 3.67
CA GLY A 131 12.55 -7.29 2.59
C GLY A 131 11.59 -7.90 1.56
N TYR A 132 12.15 -8.78 0.72
CA TYR A 132 11.46 -9.51 -0.35
C TYR A 132 10.68 -10.70 0.20
N GLY A 133 9.42 -10.85 -0.21
CA GLY A 133 8.52 -11.91 0.25
C GLY A 133 7.51 -12.33 -0.82
N SER A 134 6.87 -13.48 -0.57
CA SER A 134 5.86 -14.10 -1.47
C SER A 134 4.58 -14.51 -0.73
N ARG A 135 4.56 -14.41 0.60
CA ARG A 135 3.39 -14.78 1.40
C ARG A 135 3.13 -13.79 2.52
N LEU A 136 1.84 -13.58 2.79
CA LEU A 136 1.37 -12.92 3.99
C LEU A 136 0.81 -13.99 4.93
N GLY A 137 1.05 -13.83 6.24
CA GLY A 137 0.58 -14.77 7.25
C GLY A 137 1.56 -15.90 7.59
N VAL A 138 1.41 -16.42 8.81
CA VAL A 138 2.31 -17.39 9.45
C VAL A 138 1.65 -18.75 9.68
N GLU A 139 0.45 -18.96 9.15
CA GLU A 139 -0.25 -20.23 9.25
C GLU A 139 0.30 -21.22 8.23
N GLN A 140 0.42 -22.48 8.64
CA GLN A 140 0.81 -23.58 7.77
C GLN A 140 -0.40 -23.98 6.91
N GLY A 141 -0.18 -24.26 5.62
CA GLY A 141 -1.26 -24.68 4.72
C GLY A 141 -2.23 -23.56 4.32
N ALA A 142 -1.92 -22.30 4.65
CA ALA A 142 -2.74 -21.16 4.24
C ALA A 142 -2.88 -21.06 2.71
N ILE A 143 -4.05 -20.61 2.27
CA ILE A 143 -4.33 -20.24 0.88
C ILE A 143 -3.60 -18.93 0.57
N LEU A 144 -2.77 -18.94 -0.47
CA LEU A 144 -1.85 -17.86 -0.82
C LEU A 144 -2.41 -16.97 -1.94
N ASP A 145 -1.80 -15.79 -2.07
CA ASP A 145 -2.06 -14.85 -3.15
C ASP A 145 -1.00 -14.99 -4.24
N TRP A 146 -1.39 -14.74 -5.50
CA TRP A 146 -0.52 -14.80 -6.66
C TRP A 146 0.29 -13.51 -6.84
N GLY A 147 1.24 -13.27 -5.94
CA GLY A 147 2.14 -12.13 -6.04
C GLY A 147 3.33 -12.20 -5.10
N ASP A 148 4.45 -11.65 -5.55
CA ASP A 148 5.57 -11.33 -4.69
C ASP A 148 5.46 -9.87 -4.24
N TYR A 149 6.20 -9.50 -3.20
CA TYR A 149 6.27 -8.13 -2.72
C TYR A 149 7.62 -7.80 -2.10
N TYR A 150 7.87 -6.51 -1.96
CA TYR A 150 8.96 -5.97 -1.16
C TYR A 150 8.39 -5.01 -0.13
N PHE A 151 8.72 -5.20 1.15
CA PHE A 151 8.25 -4.36 2.24
C PHE A 151 9.42 -3.58 2.86
N LEU A 152 9.25 -2.28 3.07
CA LEU A 152 10.25 -1.38 3.64
C LEU A 152 9.63 -0.48 4.71
N ASN A 153 10.32 -0.25 5.82
CA ASN A 153 9.93 0.74 6.81
C ASN A 153 10.67 2.07 6.56
N PHE A 154 9.94 3.15 6.32
CA PHE A 154 10.48 4.51 6.30
C PHE A 154 10.58 5.09 7.70
N LEU A 155 9.53 4.92 8.51
CA LEU A 155 9.43 5.44 9.87
C LEU A 155 8.82 4.42 10.86
N PRO A 156 9.14 4.54 12.16
CA PRO A 156 10.26 5.34 12.68
C PRO A 156 11.60 4.75 12.25
N TRP A 157 12.67 5.56 12.25
CA TRP A 157 14.00 5.13 11.81
C TRP A 157 14.52 3.89 12.56
N SER A 158 14.11 3.71 13.81
CA SER A 158 14.45 2.54 14.63
C SER A 158 13.93 1.20 14.09
N LEU A 159 12.89 1.22 13.23
CA LEU A 159 12.36 0.01 12.58
C LEU A 159 12.98 -0.26 11.20
N LYS A 160 13.76 0.68 10.66
CA LYS A 160 14.39 0.54 9.34
C LYS A 160 15.61 -0.37 9.43
N ASN A 161 15.54 -1.56 8.84
CA ASN A 161 16.69 -2.45 8.72
C ASN A 161 17.48 -2.15 7.45
N GLN A 162 18.62 -1.45 7.57
CA GLN A 162 19.46 -1.05 6.42
C GLN A 162 19.93 -2.22 5.55
N ASP A 163 20.07 -3.43 6.11
CA ASP A 163 20.48 -4.63 5.38
C ASP A 163 19.37 -5.13 4.44
N LYS A 164 18.12 -4.74 4.71
CA LYS A 164 16.93 -5.06 3.90
C LYS A 164 16.60 -3.98 2.86
N TRP A 165 17.46 -2.98 2.66
CA TRP A 165 17.25 -1.98 1.63
C TRP A 165 18.03 -2.34 0.37
N PRO A 166 17.40 -2.48 -0.81
CA PRO A 166 18.12 -2.92 -1.99
C PRO A 166 19.07 -1.84 -2.50
N CYS A 167 20.29 -2.24 -2.90
CA CYS A 167 21.25 -1.36 -3.57
C CYS A 167 21.31 -1.60 -5.09
N LEU A 168 20.53 -2.57 -5.59
CA LEU A 168 20.44 -2.90 -7.00
C LEU A 168 19.01 -2.67 -7.49
N PRO A 169 18.80 -2.09 -8.68
CA PRO A 169 19.81 -1.36 -9.47
C PRO A 169 20.41 -0.19 -8.67
N GLU A 170 21.58 0.31 -9.10
CA GLU A 170 22.42 1.28 -8.37
C GLU A 170 21.66 2.49 -7.81
N THR A 171 20.68 3.01 -8.56
CA THR A 171 19.87 4.18 -8.18
C THR A 171 18.65 3.86 -7.32
N LEU A 172 18.35 2.58 -7.05
CA LEU A 172 17.10 2.18 -6.39
C LEU A 172 17.02 2.77 -4.99
N ARG A 173 18.05 2.59 -4.16
CA ARG A 173 18.03 3.02 -2.77
C ARG A 173 17.76 4.51 -2.65
N GLU A 174 18.56 5.31 -3.33
CA GLU A 174 18.45 6.78 -3.32
C GLU A 174 17.07 7.24 -3.82
N THR A 175 16.59 6.67 -4.93
CA THR A 175 15.28 7.00 -5.51
C THR A 175 14.14 6.66 -4.54
N VAL A 176 14.21 5.50 -3.88
CA VAL A 176 13.18 5.05 -2.93
C VAL A 176 13.21 5.86 -1.64
N GLU A 177 14.39 6.27 -1.18
CA GLU A 177 14.52 7.16 -0.02
C GLU A 177 13.99 8.57 -0.31
N GLU A 178 14.30 9.12 -1.49
CA GLU A 178 13.75 10.39 -1.97
C GLU A 178 12.22 10.33 -2.04
N TYR A 179 11.68 9.31 -2.70
CA TYR A 179 10.23 9.08 -2.78
C TYR A 179 9.60 8.88 -1.40
N GLY A 180 10.27 8.17 -0.50
CA GLY A 180 9.81 7.96 0.88
C GLY A 180 9.62 9.26 1.65
N ARG A 181 10.57 10.20 1.55
CA ARG A 181 10.46 11.51 2.22
C ARG A 181 9.26 12.30 1.70
N GLU A 182 9.13 12.43 0.38
CA GLU A 182 8.03 13.14 -0.27
C GLU A 182 6.66 12.54 0.08
N VAL A 183 6.58 11.21 0.14
CA VAL A 183 5.35 10.51 0.56
C VAL A 183 5.06 10.74 2.03
N VAL A 184 6.05 10.66 2.93
CA VAL A 184 5.85 10.94 4.37
C VAL A 184 5.29 12.34 4.58
N GLU A 185 5.87 13.37 3.94
CA GLU A 185 5.38 14.75 4.03
C GLU A 185 3.94 14.88 3.53
N LEU A 186 3.63 14.22 2.40
CA LEU A 186 2.26 14.17 1.88
C LEU A 186 1.30 13.47 2.86
N CYS A 187 1.75 12.40 3.50
CA CYS A 187 0.96 11.67 4.51
C CYS A 187 0.60 12.59 5.67
N GLU A 188 1.58 13.34 6.20
CA GLU A 188 1.36 14.30 7.27
C GLU A 188 0.41 15.42 6.86
N LYS A 189 0.57 15.96 5.64
CA LYS A 189 -0.35 16.96 5.08
C LYS A 189 -1.78 16.44 5.04
N VAL A 190 -1.99 15.24 4.50
CA VAL A 190 -3.31 14.61 4.39
C VAL A 190 -3.93 14.35 5.76
N ILE A 191 -3.16 13.81 6.72
CA ILE A 191 -3.61 13.59 8.10
C ILE A 191 -4.06 14.90 8.73
N LYS A 192 -3.29 15.97 8.53
CA LYS A 192 -3.63 17.30 9.02
C LYS A 192 -4.94 17.82 8.43
N VAL A 193 -5.16 17.67 7.13
CA VAL A 193 -6.42 18.09 6.50
C VAL A 193 -7.59 17.28 7.04
N VAL A 194 -7.42 15.97 7.28
CA VAL A 194 -8.49 15.16 7.87
C VAL A 194 -8.77 15.53 9.32
N SER A 195 -7.76 15.80 10.15
CA SER A 195 -8.02 16.27 11.51
C SER A 195 -8.87 17.54 11.48
N ARG A 196 -8.51 18.49 10.61
CA ARG A 196 -9.26 19.75 10.48
C ARG A 196 -10.67 19.54 9.92
N SER A 197 -10.88 18.61 8.98
CA SER A 197 -12.23 18.32 8.45
C SER A 197 -13.17 17.71 9.50
N LEU A 198 -12.61 17.14 10.56
CA LEU A 198 -13.34 16.66 11.74
C LEU A 198 -13.56 17.77 12.80
N GLY A 199 -13.13 19.00 12.54
CA GLY A 199 -13.16 20.10 13.51
C GLY A 199 -12.12 19.97 14.63
N LEU A 200 -11.07 19.16 14.42
CA LEU A 200 -10.01 18.90 15.40
C LEU A 200 -8.76 19.73 15.07
N GLU A 201 -7.86 19.84 16.04
CA GLU A 201 -6.52 20.39 15.80
C GLU A 201 -5.80 19.58 14.71
N GLY A 202 -5.00 20.26 13.87
CA GLY A 202 -4.33 19.63 12.73
C GLY A 202 -3.56 18.35 13.07
N ASP A 203 -2.86 18.33 14.20
CA ASP A 203 -2.03 17.18 14.57
C ASP A 203 -2.78 16.14 15.43
N TYR A 204 -4.08 16.32 15.69
CA TYR A 204 -4.85 15.44 16.57
C TYR A 204 -4.80 13.99 16.10
N VAL A 205 -5.11 13.73 14.83
CA VAL A 205 -5.08 12.38 14.27
C VAL A 205 -3.65 11.81 14.34
N LYS A 206 -2.62 12.56 13.94
CA LYS A 206 -1.22 12.12 14.06
C LYS A 206 -0.89 11.67 15.49
N ARG A 207 -1.27 12.45 16.51
CA ARG A 207 -1.04 12.12 17.93
C ARG A 207 -1.75 10.83 18.35
N VAL A 208 -3.02 10.66 17.99
CA VAL A 208 -3.80 9.46 18.35
C VAL A 208 -3.23 8.20 17.67
N PHE A 209 -2.65 8.34 16.49
CA PHE A 209 -2.01 7.24 15.74
C PHE A 209 -0.52 7.02 16.11
N GLY A 210 -0.05 7.54 17.25
CA GLY A 210 1.28 7.26 17.77
C GLY A 210 2.28 8.42 17.67
N GLY A 211 1.85 9.60 17.19
CA GLY A 211 2.67 10.81 17.14
C GLY A 211 3.94 10.61 16.31
N GLU A 212 5.09 10.94 16.88
CA GLU A 212 6.41 10.73 16.27
C GLU A 212 6.81 9.24 16.16
N GLY A 213 6.07 8.35 16.83
CA GLY A 213 6.23 6.90 16.71
C GLY A 213 5.39 6.27 15.58
N VAL A 214 4.67 7.08 14.77
CA VAL A 214 3.82 6.56 13.70
C VAL A 214 4.66 5.77 12.68
N GLY A 215 4.20 4.56 12.37
CA GLY A 215 4.84 3.72 11.37
C GLY A 215 4.49 4.21 9.96
N VAL A 216 5.50 4.40 9.11
CA VAL A 216 5.31 4.59 7.67
C VAL A 216 6.11 3.54 6.93
N SER A 217 5.44 2.79 6.07
CA SER A 217 6.03 1.68 5.33
C SER A 217 5.57 1.69 3.88
N MET A 218 6.41 1.16 2.99
CA MET A 218 6.07 0.93 1.60
C MET A 218 6.04 -0.55 1.29
N ARG A 219 5.04 -0.95 0.49
CA ARG A 219 4.98 -2.27 -0.11
C ARG A 219 4.94 -2.17 -1.62
N ALA A 220 6.02 -2.57 -2.28
CA ALA A 220 6.05 -2.75 -3.73
C ALA A 220 5.51 -4.14 -4.08
N ASN A 221 4.41 -4.24 -4.83
CA ASN A 221 3.82 -5.52 -5.20
C ASN A 221 4.17 -5.88 -6.64
N TYR A 222 4.49 -7.16 -6.87
CA TYR A 222 4.78 -7.72 -8.17
C TYR A 222 3.84 -8.88 -8.46
N TYR A 223 3.09 -8.79 -9.56
CA TYR A 223 2.13 -9.81 -9.99
C TYR A 223 2.60 -10.45 -11.30
N PRO A 224 3.31 -11.60 -11.24
CA PRO A 224 3.71 -12.35 -12.42
C PRO A 224 2.50 -12.80 -13.26
N ARG A 225 2.75 -13.23 -14.50
CA ARG A 225 1.69 -13.86 -15.31
C ARG A 225 1.12 -15.08 -14.57
N CYS A 226 -0.20 -15.21 -14.60
CA CYS A 226 -0.90 -16.35 -14.04
C CYS A 226 -1.49 -17.19 -15.17
N PRO A 227 -1.28 -18.53 -15.18
CA PRO A 227 -1.88 -19.40 -16.19
C PRO A 227 -3.39 -19.61 -16.00
N GLN A 228 -3.90 -19.45 -14.78
CA GLN A 228 -5.33 -19.64 -14.42
C GLN A 228 -5.85 -18.47 -13.55
N PRO A 229 -5.95 -17.25 -14.11
CA PRO A 229 -6.34 -16.06 -13.36
C PRO A 229 -7.75 -16.13 -12.76
N GLU A 230 -8.62 -17.01 -13.26
CA GLU A 230 -9.97 -17.28 -12.74
C GLU A 230 -9.97 -18.05 -11.41
N LEU A 231 -8.85 -18.66 -11.04
CA LEU A 231 -8.73 -19.47 -9.83
C LEU A 231 -8.02 -18.76 -8.68
N THR A 232 -7.34 -17.64 -8.94
CA THR A 232 -6.47 -16.99 -7.95
C THR A 232 -6.69 -15.48 -7.89
N LEU A 233 -6.08 -14.82 -6.90
CA LEU A 233 -6.07 -13.38 -6.75
C LEU A 233 -4.64 -12.92 -6.50
N GLY A 234 -4.24 -11.79 -7.10
CA GLY A 234 -2.94 -11.16 -6.79
C GLY A 234 -2.87 -10.64 -5.34
N LEU A 235 -4.00 -10.19 -4.80
CA LEU A 235 -4.15 -9.82 -3.39
C LEU A 235 -5.59 -10.12 -2.97
N SER A 236 -5.76 -10.91 -1.90
CA SER A 236 -7.08 -11.26 -1.39
C SER A 236 -7.85 -10.04 -0.89
N ALA A 237 -9.18 -10.09 -0.96
CA ALA A 237 -10.04 -9.08 -0.37
C ALA A 237 -9.77 -8.99 1.14
N HIS A 238 -9.55 -7.78 1.64
CA HIS A 238 -9.33 -7.53 3.05
C HIS A 238 -9.82 -6.13 3.41
N SER A 239 -10.47 -6.01 4.56
CA SER A 239 -10.65 -4.73 5.25
C SER A 239 -9.48 -4.55 6.22
N ARG A 240 -8.93 -3.34 6.32
CA ARG A 240 -7.84 -3.08 7.25
C ARG A 240 -8.34 -3.27 8.69
N ILE A 241 -7.70 -4.17 9.43
CA ILE A 241 -7.91 -4.32 10.87
C ILE A 241 -7.11 -3.21 11.57
N PRO A 242 -7.66 -2.51 12.57
CA PRO A 242 -6.87 -1.66 13.47
C PRO A 242 -5.69 -2.45 14.07
N ALA A 243 -4.66 -1.74 14.52
CA ALA A 243 -3.38 -2.28 15.01
C ALA A 243 -3.45 -3.08 16.33
N GLU A 244 -4.50 -3.89 16.56
CA GLU A 244 -4.65 -4.73 17.75
C GLU A 244 -4.26 -6.19 17.51
N SER A 245 -4.03 -6.60 16.26
CA SER A 245 -3.56 -7.96 15.96
C SER A 245 -2.16 -7.93 15.35
N ARG A 246 -1.16 -8.16 16.23
CA ARG A 246 0.26 -8.51 16.00
C ARG A 246 1.25 -7.34 15.94
N CYS A 247 2.16 -7.28 16.92
CA CYS A 247 3.54 -6.75 16.96
C CYS A 247 3.96 -5.47 16.21
N CYS A 248 3.06 -4.75 15.56
CA CYS A 248 3.36 -3.55 14.80
C CYS A 248 2.61 -2.36 15.42
N SER A 249 3.36 -1.27 15.66
CA SER A 249 2.81 0.03 16.07
C SER A 249 1.65 0.46 15.16
N PRO A 250 0.76 1.36 15.62
CA PRO A 250 -0.25 1.96 14.76
C PRO A 250 0.39 2.56 13.50
N THR A 251 0.13 1.92 12.36
CA THR A 251 0.60 2.36 11.04
C THR A 251 -0.56 3.04 10.34
N ILE A 252 -0.35 4.25 9.81
CA ILE A 252 -1.25 4.83 8.79
C ILE A 252 -0.70 4.38 7.44
N GLU A 253 -1.48 3.55 6.74
CA GLU A 253 -1.03 2.96 5.49
C GLU A 253 -1.62 3.73 4.30
N PHE A 254 -0.74 4.40 3.56
CA PHE A 254 -1.09 5.02 2.29
C PHE A 254 -0.83 4.02 1.18
N ARG A 255 -1.91 3.51 0.58
CA ARG A 255 -1.82 2.52 -0.49
C ARG A 255 -2.14 3.17 -1.80
N VAL A 256 -1.15 3.33 -2.67
CA VAL A 256 -1.41 3.79 -4.03
C VAL A 256 -1.99 2.63 -4.84
N PHE A 257 -3.31 2.60 -5.02
CA PHE A 257 -3.99 1.62 -5.88
C PHE A 257 -4.34 2.23 -7.25
N ARG A 258 -4.19 1.44 -8.32
CA ARG A 258 -5.03 1.57 -9.52
C ARG A 258 -5.98 0.38 -9.52
N TYR A 259 -7.23 0.57 -9.94
CA TYR A 259 -8.15 -0.52 -10.27
C TYR A 259 -7.43 -1.53 -11.18
N ALA A 260 -7.07 -2.70 -10.65
CA ALA A 260 -6.53 -3.80 -11.41
C ALA A 260 -7.71 -4.66 -11.88
N ARG A 261 -8.22 -4.38 -13.08
CA ARG A 261 -8.93 -5.42 -13.83
C ARG A 261 -7.85 -6.36 -14.36
N MET A 262 -7.78 -7.58 -13.82
CA MET A 262 -6.90 -8.64 -14.33
C MET A 262 -7.25 -8.88 -15.80
N VAL A 263 -6.45 -8.34 -16.71
CA VAL A 263 -6.48 -8.65 -18.14
C VAL A 263 -5.08 -9.12 -18.50
N LEU A 264 -5.02 -10.40 -18.86
CA LEU A 264 -3.96 -11.15 -19.54
C LEU A 264 -2.68 -10.35 -19.84
N GLY A 265 -1.70 -10.43 -18.93
CA GLY A 265 -0.37 -9.84 -19.08
C GLY A 265 0.34 -9.74 -17.74
N SER A 266 1.67 -9.85 -17.71
CA SER A 266 2.45 -9.66 -16.48
C SER A 266 2.28 -8.21 -16.04
N GLN A 267 1.75 -7.97 -14.85
CA GLN A 267 1.48 -6.62 -14.37
C GLN A 267 2.44 -6.26 -13.23
N PHE A 268 3.27 -5.26 -13.50
CA PHE A 268 3.99 -4.54 -12.45
C PHE A 268 3.05 -3.51 -11.85
N SER A 269 2.76 -3.64 -10.56
CA SER A 269 2.04 -2.64 -9.77
C SER A 269 3.01 -1.90 -8.86
N LEU A 270 3.76 -0.98 -9.46
CA LEU A 270 4.11 0.25 -8.75
C LEU A 270 3.30 1.34 -9.40
N PHE A 271 2.30 1.82 -8.69
CA PHE A 271 1.35 2.76 -9.24
C PHE A 271 1.82 4.20 -8.94
N PRO A 272 1.80 5.10 -9.94
CA PRO A 272 2.09 6.51 -9.78
C PRO A 272 0.80 7.33 -9.95
N MET A 273 -0.22 7.24 -9.10
CA MET A 273 -1.35 8.20 -9.12
C MET A 273 -1.90 8.32 -7.67
N PRO A 274 -2.99 9.03 -7.37
CA PRO A 274 -2.95 10.13 -6.44
C PRO A 274 -3.32 9.62 -5.04
N SER A 275 -2.41 9.74 -4.06
CA SER A 275 -2.40 9.10 -2.74
C SER A 275 -3.76 8.72 -2.14
N LEU A 276 -4.00 7.41 -1.97
CA LEU A 276 -5.21 6.90 -1.29
C LEU A 276 -4.99 6.94 0.23
N LEU A 277 -5.88 7.62 0.94
CA LEU A 277 -5.97 7.56 2.39
C LEU A 277 -7.19 6.72 2.79
N THR A 278 -7.01 5.81 3.73
CA THR A 278 -8.12 5.13 4.42
C THR A 278 -8.09 5.50 5.90
N LEU A 279 -9.16 6.12 6.40
CA LEU A 279 -9.36 6.39 7.83
C LEU A 279 -10.71 5.86 8.24
N ARG A 280 -10.75 4.99 9.26
CA ARG A 280 -11.99 4.68 9.97
C ARG A 280 -11.83 5.03 11.46
N PRO A 281 -12.83 5.68 12.06
CA PRO A 281 -12.84 5.92 13.49
C PRO A 281 -13.01 4.60 14.25
N ASN A 282 -12.41 4.54 15.43
CA ASN A 282 -12.57 3.44 16.37
C ASN A 282 -14.04 3.42 16.81
N SER A 283 -14.79 2.39 16.42
CA SER A 283 -16.15 2.18 16.94
C SER A 283 -16.03 1.47 18.28
N GLY A 284 -15.84 2.24 19.34
CA GLY A 284 -15.88 1.71 20.70
C GLY A 284 -15.14 2.53 21.73
N GLN A 285 -15.73 3.66 22.15
CA GLN A 285 -15.90 4.02 23.56
C GLN A 285 -16.78 5.29 23.66
N PRO A 286 -17.77 5.34 24.57
CA PRO A 286 -18.67 6.48 24.72
C PRO A 286 -17.99 7.68 25.40
N LEU A 287 -18.56 8.86 25.14
CA LEU A 287 -18.19 10.20 25.62
C LEU A 287 -17.68 10.27 27.07
#